data_AF-A0A0G1HDJ5-F1
#
_entry.id   AF-A0A0G1HDJ5-F1
#
_cell.length_a   1.000
_cell.length_b   1.000
_cell.length_c   1.000
_cell.angle_alpha   90.00
_cell.angle_beta   90.00
_cell.angle_gamma   90.00
#
_symmetry.space_group_name_H-M   'P 1'
#
loop_
_entity.id
_entity.type
_entity.pdbx_description
1 polymer ?
#
loop_
_entity_poly.entity_id
_entity_poly.type
_entity_poly.pdbx_seq_one_letter_code
_entity_poly.pdbx_strand_id
1 'polypeptide(L)' 'MATISINLPRAEKNRLEHLALSYGLSLSELSRRIFEELRAKISEESFNDYESPKSLKASFARGLSDWRSGRTSSQL' A
#
# COMPACT_ATOMS: atom_id res chain seq x y z
N MET A 1 -4.23 5.42 16.55
CA MET A 1 -5.09 4.69 15.59
C MET A 1 -5.11 5.49 14.30
N ALA A 2 -4.63 4.91 13.19
CA ALA A 2 -4.71 5.57 11.88
C ALA A 2 -6.01 5.14 11.20
N THR A 3 -6.77 6.11 10.69
CA THR A 3 -8.03 5.86 9.98
C THR A 3 -7.78 6.01 8.48
N ILE A 4 -8.14 5.00 7.70
CA ILE A 4 -8.09 5.05 6.24
C ILE A 4 -9.51 5.30 5.74
N SER A 5 -9.72 6.43 5.04
CA SER A 5 -10.97 6.74 4.37
C SER A 5 -10.86 6.43 2.89
N ILE A 6 -11.71 5.54 2.39
CA ILE A 6 -11.77 5.17 0.98
C ILE A 6 -13.11 5.60 0.41
N ASN A 7 -13.08 6.44 -0.62
CA ASN A 7 -14.28 6.83 -1.34
C ASN A 7 -14.57 5.79 -2.41
N LEU A 8 -15.74 5.15 -2.31
CA LEU A 8 -16.20 4.14 -3.26
C LEU A 8 -17.54 4.56 -3.87
N PRO A 9 -17.78 4.25 -5.15
CA PRO A 9 -19.12 4.29 -5.72
C PRO A 9 -20.09 3.44 -4.90
N ARG A 10 -21.32 3.92 -4.72
CA ARG A 10 -22.33 3.25 -3.88
C ARG A 10 -22.56 1.78 -4.28
N ALA A 11 -22.57 1.49 -5.58
CA ALA A 11 -22.78 0.14 -6.09
C ALA A 11 -21.65 -0.83 -5.66
N GLU A 12 -20.41 -0.38 -5.68
CA GLU A 12 -19.25 -1.18 -5.26
C GLU A 12 -19.25 -1.38 -3.75
N LYS A 13 -19.53 -0.32 -2.98
CA LYS A 13 -19.67 -0.42 -1.52
C LYS A 13 -20.71 -1.47 -1.13
N ASN A 14 -21.91 -1.44 -1.74
CA ASN A 14 -22.95 -2.42 -1.44
C ASN A 14 -22.53 -3.86 -1.78
N ARG A 15 -21.82 -4.07 -2.90
CA ARG A 15 -21.28 -5.39 -3.26
C ARG A 15 -20.29 -5.91 -2.22
N LEU A 16 -19.40 -5.05 -1.73
CA LEU A 16 -18.43 -5.40 -0.70
C LEU A 16 -19.10 -5.64 0.67
N GLU A 17 -20.13 -4.87 1.01
CA GLU A 17 -20.92 -5.11 2.22
C GLU A 17 -21.63 -6.47 2.16
N HIS A 18 -22.26 -6.81 1.04
CA HIS A 18 -22.86 -8.14 0.86
C HIS A 18 -21.83 -9.27 0.94
N LEU A 19 -20.65 -9.06 0.35
CA LEU A 19 -19.56 -10.02 0.45
C LEU A 19 -19.15 -10.21 1.92
N ALA A 20 -18.91 -9.13 2.67
CA ALA A 20 -18.57 -9.21 4.09
C ALA A 20 -19.63 -9.95 4.90
N LEU A 21 -20.91 -9.65 4.65
CA LEU A 21 -22.04 -10.32 5.29
C LEU A 21 -22.09 -11.82 4.98
N SER A 22 -21.74 -12.25 3.75
CA SER A 22 -21.68 -13.68 3.41
C SER A 22 -20.62 -14.45 4.23
N TYR A 23 -19.61 -13.76 4.76
CA TYR A 23 -18.63 -14.31 5.68
C TYR A 23 -18.98 -14.08 7.16
N GLY A 24 -20.14 -13.48 7.47
CA GLY A 24 -20.54 -13.14 8.83
C GLY A 24 -19.73 -11.99 9.44
N LEU A 25 -19.14 -11.13 8.62
CA LEU A 25 -18.27 -10.02 9.04
C LEU A 25 -18.89 -8.66 8.67
N SER A 26 -18.50 -7.61 9.40
CA SER A 26 -18.69 -6.24 8.91
C SER A 26 -17.69 -5.96 7.78
N LEU A 27 -17.99 -4.98 6.93
CA LEU A 27 -17.06 -4.55 5.88
C LEU A 27 -15.70 -4.13 6.46
N SER A 28 -15.70 -3.39 7.58
CA SER A 28 -14.47 -2.97 8.25
C SER A 28 -13.61 -4.14 8.74
N GLU A 29 -14.24 -5.18 9.29
CA GLU A 29 -13.55 -6.37 9.80
C GLU A 29 -13.01 -7.22 8.65
N LEU A 30 -13.79 -7.42 7.58
CA LEU A 30 -13.32 -8.09 6.37
C LEU A 30 -12.11 -7.34 5.78
N SER A 31 -12.21 -6.02 5.61
CA SER A 31 -11.11 -5.21 5.10
C SER A 31 -9.86 -5.33 5.95
N ARG A 32 -9.99 -5.28 7.28
CA ARG A 32 -8.87 -5.45 8.21
C ARG A 32 -8.13 -6.77 7.98
N ARG A 33 -8.86 -7.89 7.89
CA ARG A 33 -8.27 -9.22 7.66
C ARG A 33 -7.57 -9.32 6.31
N ILE A 34 -8.17 -8.76 5.26
CA ILE A 34 -7.54 -8.71 3.94
C ILE A 34 -6.23 -7.91 4.00
N PHE A 35 -6.21 -6.76 4.67
CA PHE A 35 -4.98 -5.98 4.82
C PHE A 35 -3.92 -6.70 5.64
N GLU A 36 -4.30 -7.41 6.70
CA GLU A 36 -3.38 -8.24 7.49
C GLU A 36 -2.79 -9.39 6.65
N GLU A 37 -3.61 -10.05 5.82
CA GLU A 37 -3.14 -11.12 4.93
C GLU A 37 -2.24 -10.58 3.81
N LEU A 38 -2.61 -9.46 3.20
CA LEU A 38 -1.77 -8.77 2.22
C LEU A 38 -0.44 -8.34 2.85
N ARG A 39 -0.47 -7.78 4.06
CA ARG A 39 0.74 -7.42 4.80
C ARG A 39 1.63 -8.64 5.04
N ALA A 40 1.06 -9.78 5.41
CA ALA A 40 1.83 -11.00 5.63
C ALA A 40 2.47 -11.55 4.34
N LYS A 41 1.85 -11.29 3.17
CA LYS A 41 2.37 -11.71 1.86
C LYS A 41 3.37 -10.72 1.26
N ILE A 42 3.25 -9.43 1.57
CA ILE A 42 4.22 -8.42 1.19
C ILE A 42 5.41 -8.60 2.13
N SER A 43 6.45 -9.28 1.66
CA SER A 43 7.75 -9.29 2.34
C SER A 43 8.14 -7.84 2.65
N GLU A 44 8.43 -7.54 3.92
CA GLU A 44 9.04 -6.26 4.29
C GLU A 44 10.46 -6.25 3.70
N GLU A 45 10.58 -5.87 2.42
CA GLU A 45 11.87 -5.75 1.76
C GLU A 45 12.68 -4.66 2.46
N SER A 46 13.80 -5.07 3.03
CA SER A 46 14.80 -4.17 3.54
C SER A 46 15.73 -3.78 2.40
N PHE A 47 16.18 -2.53 2.39
CA PHE A 47 17.30 -2.14 1.51
C PHE A 47 18.51 -3.05 1.66
N ASN A 48 18.69 -3.68 2.84
CA ASN A 48 19.78 -4.60 3.12
C ASN A 48 19.66 -5.95 2.39
N ASP A 49 18.51 -6.26 1.81
CA ASP A 49 18.27 -7.50 1.06
C ASP A 49 18.82 -7.42 -0.36
N TYR A 50 19.33 -6.25 -0.76
CA TYR A 50 19.86 -5.96 -2.09
C TYR A 50 21.39 -6.00 -2.10
N GLU A 51 22.00 -6.36 -3.24
CA GLU A 51 23.47 -6.46 -3.39
C GLU A 51 24.22 -5.16 -3.03
N SER A 52 23.60 -4.00 -3.29
CA SER A 52 24.18 -2.69 -3.05
C SER A 52 23.23 -1.76 -2.29
N PRO A 53 23.04 -1.97 -0.97
CA PRO A 53 22.05 -1.24 -0.16
C PRO A 53 22.31 0.27 -0.12
N LYS A 54 23.59 0.69 -0.16
CA LYS A 54 23.99 2.10 -0.08
C LYS A 54 23.67 2.86 -1.36
N SER A 55 23.95 2.30 -2.53
CA SER A 55 23.64 2.95 -3.80
C SER A 55 22.13 3.01 -4.02
N LEU A 56 21.41 1.93 -3.69
CA LEU A 56 19.95 1.90 -3.79
C LEU A 56 19.28 2.98 -2.91
N LYS A 57 19.73 3.13 -1.65
CA LYS A 57 19.26 4.22 -0.78
C LYS A 57 19.55 5.60 -1.35
N ALA A 58 20.74 5.80 -1.93
CA ALA A 58 21.12 7.08 -2.53
C ALA A 58 20.26 7.41 -3.77
N SER A 59 20.03 6.45 -4.66
CA SER A 59 19.18 6.60 -5.84
C SER A 59 17.72 6.84 -5.44
N PHE A 60 17.21 6.11 -4.45
CA PHE A 60 15.86 6.33 -3.91
C PHE A 60 15.68 7.74 -3.33
N ALA A 61 16.64 8.20 -2.50
CA ALA A 61 16.59 9.54 -1.93
C ALA A 61 16.62 10.63 -3.00
N ARG A 62 17.42 10.44 -4.05
CA ARG A 62 17.49 11.34 -5.21
C ARG A 62 16.17 11.38 -5.97
N GLY A 63 15.63 10.21 -6.34
CA GLY A 63 14.34 10.12 -7.04
C GLY A 63 13.19 10.75 -6.26
N LEU A 64 13.16 10.58 -4.93
CA LEU A 64 12.15 11.20 -4.08
C LEU A 64 12.29 12.73 -4.04
N SER A 65 13.52 13.25 -3.99
CA SER A 65 13.80 14.68 -4.07
C SER A 65 13.37 15.26 -5.43
N ASP A 66 13.70 14.57 -6.53
CA ASP A 66 13.37 15.00 -7.89
C ASP A 66 11.85 15.04 -8.09
N TRP A 67 11.15 13.98 -7.68
CA TRP A 67 9.67 13.92 -7.69
C TRP A 67 9.03 15.07 -6.92
N ARG A 68 9.50 15.33 -5.68
CA ARG A 68 9.01 16.45 -4.86
C ARG A 68 9.27 17.81 -5.51
N SER A 69 10.35 17.92 -6.27
CA SER A 69 10.69 19.13 -7.03
C SER A 69 9.98 19.23 -8.40
N GLY A 70 9.08 18.29 -8.73
CA GLY A 70 8.34 18.27 -10.00
C GLY A 70 9.17 17.81 -11.21
N ARG A 71 10.36 17.24 -10.98
CA ARG A 71 11.23 16.69 -12.02
C ARG A 71 10.93 15.21 -12.19
N THR A 72 10.20 14.87 -13.26
CA THR A 72 9.78 13.50 -13.58
C THR A 72 10.79 12.72 -14.41
N SER A 73 11.87 13.37 -14.87
CA SER A 73 13.03 12.75 -15.48
C SER A 73 14.19 12.81 -14.49
N SER A 74 14.55 11.66 -13.93
CA SER A 74 15.80 11.47 -13.19
C SER A 74 16.69 10.58 -14.04
N GLN A 75 17.89 11.05 -14.39
CA GLN A 75 18.93 10.19 -14.93
C GLN A 75 19.46 9.35 -13.75
N LEU A 76 18.94 8.14 -13.63
CA LEU A 76 19.37 7.12 -12.67
C LEU A 76 20.70 6.51 -13.09
#